data_AF-A0A838YR37-F1
#
_entry.id   AF-A0A838YR37-F1
#
_cell.length_a   1.000
_cell.length_b   1.000
_cell.length_c   1.000
_cell.angle_alpha   90.00
_cell.angle_beta   90.00
_cell.angle_gamma   90.00
#
_symmetry.space_group_name_H-M   'P 1'
#
loop_
_entity.id
_entity.type
_entity.pdbx_description
1 polymer ?
#
loop_
_entity_poly.entity_id
_entity_poly.type
_entity_poly.pdbx_seq_one_letter_code
_entity_poly.pdbx_strand_id
1 'polypeptide(L)'
;MTTFNVHVTIENKPGISDPEGDTILNDLVLKGTHKTVSKIKTAKMLKFTIKEKDKKIAQSKVQEICAELRIYNPMVSIVTIDVFDA
;
A
#
# COMPACT_ATOMS: atom_id res chain seq x y z
N MET A 1 -12.87 1.13 -23.90
CA MET A 1 -12.25 0.66 -22.64
C MET A 1 -10.77 0.89 -22.77
N THR A 2 -10.16 1.44 -21.72
CA THR A 2 -8.76 1.81 -21.64
C THR A 2 -8.09 0.97 -20.55
N THR A 3 -6.83 0.61 -20.75
CA THR A 3 -6.06 -0.10 -19.73
C THR A 3 -5.53 0.90 -18.71
N PHE A 4 -5.65 0.58 -17.43
CA PHE A 4 -5.13 1.35 -16.31
C PHE A 4 -4.24 0.47 -15.43
N ASN A 5 -3.19 1.07 -14.88
CA ASN A 5 -2.42 0.48 -13.79
C ASN A 5 -2.96 1.03 -12.48
N VAL A 6 -3.36 0.14 -11.57
CA VAL A 6 -3.87 0.51 -10.24
C VAL A 6 -2.92 -0.03 -9.19
N HIS A 7 -2.35 0.86 -8.41
CA HIS A 7 -1.46 0.51 -7.30
C HIS A 7 -2.24 0.58 -6.00
N VAL A 8 -2.21 -0.52 -5.24
CA VAL A 8 -2.84 -0.63 -3.92
C VAL A 8 -1.74 -0.76 -2.88
N THR A 9 -1.65 0.23 -2.00
CA THR A 9 -0.72 0.24 -0.87
C THR A 9 -1.49 -0.14 0.40
N ILE A 10 -1.08 -1.22 1.05
CA ILE A 10 -1.68 -1.72 2.29
C ILE A 10 -0.70 -1.52 3.43
N GLU A 11 -1.08 -0.74 4.43
CA GLU A 11 -0.26 -0.42 5.60
C GLU A 11 -0.99 -0.78 6.90
N ASN A 12 -0.24 -0.98 7.98
CA ASN A 12 -0.81 -1.02 9.32
C ASN A 12 -1.38 0.36 9.72
N LYS A 13 -2.54 0.34 10.40
CA LYS A 13 -3.15 1.55 10.97
C LYS A 13 -2.22 2.20 12.00
N PRO A 14 -2.35 3.53 12.22
CA PRO A 14 -1.67 4.19 13.32
C PRO A 14 -1.94 3.47 14.65
N GLY A 15 -0.89 3.23 15.43
CA GLY A 15 -0.97 2.53 16.72
C GLY A 15 -0.83 1.00 16.62
N ILE A 16 -0.89 0.41 15.44
CA ILE A 16 -0.52 -1.00 15.23
C ILE A 16 1.00 -1.09 15.03
N SER A 17 1.62 -2.05 15.72
CA SER A 17 3.07 -2.29 15.62
C SER A 17 3.45 -2.68 14.20
N ASP A 18 4.60 -2.17 13.75
CA ASP A 18 5.25 -2.55 12.50
C ASP A 18 6.68 -3.04 12.81
N PRO A 19 6.82 -4.29 13.30
CA PRO A 19 8.12 -4.82 13.73
C PRO A 19 9.16 -4.86 12.62
N GLU A 20 8.73 -5.03 11.37
CA GLU A 20 9.62 -5.07 10.20
C GLU A 20 10.20 -3.67 9.95
N GLY A 21 9.38 -2.62 9.95
CA GLY A 21 9.82 -1.24 9.81
C GLY A 21 10.77 -0.82 10.93
N ASP A 22 10.43 -1.19 12.17
CA ASP A 22 11.27 -0.94 13.34
C ASP A 22 12.63 -1.65 13.24
N THR A 23 12.65 -2.89 12.76
CA THR A 23 13.89 -3.67 12.58
C THR A 23 14.77 -3.03 11.50
N ILE A 24 14.21 -2.70 10.34
CA ILE A 24 14.97 -2.05 9.26
C ILE A 24 15.57 -0.73 9.75
N LEU A 25 14.79 0.06 10.48
CA LEU A 25 15.27 1.34 11.02
C LEU A 25 16.42 1.12 12.00
N ASN A 26 16.23 0.31 13.03
CA ASN A 26 17.17 0.19 14.13
C ASN A 26 18.41 -0.62 13.74
N ASP A 27 18.23 -1.69 12.98
CA ASP A 27 19.31 -2.63 12.70
C ASP A 27 20.10 -2.35 11.43
N LEU A 28 19.53 -1.58 10.49
CA LEU A 28 20.22 -1.23 9.24
C LEU A 28 20.48 0.27 9.16
N VAL A 29 19.42 1.08 9.16
CA VAL A 29 19.52 2.52 8.82
C VAL A 29 20.24 3.30 9.91
N LEU A 30 19.83 3.13 11.16
CA LEU A 30 20.42 3.85 12.29
C LEU A 30 21.77 3.30 12.73
N LYS A 31 22.17 2.08 12.36
CA LYS A 31 23.56 1.63 12.57
C LYS A 31 24.54 2.29 11.59
N GLY A 32 24.04 2.75 10.43
CA GLY A 32 24.83 3.50 9.45
C GLY A 32 24.96 5.00 9.75
N THR A 33 25.26 5.76 8.70
CA THR A 33 25.41 7.23 8.76
C THR A 33 24.09 7.98 8.62
N HIS A 34 22.98 7.28 8.38
CA HIS A 34 21.66 7.86 8.05
C HIS A 34 20.84 8.18 9.31
N LYS A 35 21.44 8.90 10.27
CA LYS A 35 20.83 9.22 11.57
C LYS A 35 19.65 10.19 11.50
N THR A 36 19.41 10.82 10.35
CA THR A 36 18.29 11.75 10.14
C THR A 36 16.95 11.06 9.88
N VAL A 37 16.95 9.75 9.59
CA VAL A 37 15.73 8.97 9.39
C VAL A 37 15.13 8.61 10.75
N SER A 38 13.92 9.10 11.04
CA SER A 38 13.27 8.91 12.35
C SER A 38 12.24 7.78 12.39
N LYS A 39 11.74 7.33 11.23
CA LYS A 39 10.72 6.29 11.14
C LYS A 39 10.73 5.61 9.78
N ILE A 40 10.47 4.31 9.77
CA ILE A 40 10.16 3.52 8.58
C ILE A 40 8.81 2.86 8.81
N LYS A 41 7.94 2.88 7.79
CA LYS A 41 6.71 2.10 7.77
C LYS A 41 6.78 1.13 6.60
N THR A 42 6.46 -0.12 6.85
CA THR A 42 6.33 -1.14 5.82
C THR A 42 4.93 -1.13 5.26
N ALA A 43 4.85 -1.47 3.98
CA ALA A 43 3.60 -1.56 3.26
C ALA A 43 3.68 -2.70 2.24
N LYS A 44 2.55 -3.36 2.00
CA LYS A 44 2.40 -4.30 0.89
C LYS A 44 1.85 -3.55 -0.32
N MET A 45 2.58 -3.60 -1.44
CA MET A 45 2.15 -3.03 -2.71
C MET A 45 1.59 -4.13 -3.62
N LEU A 46 0.37 -3.93 -4.13
CA LEU A 46 -0.23 -4.76 -5.17
C LEU A 46 -0.42 -3.92 -6.42
N LYS A 47 0.04 -4.42 -7.57
CA LYS A 47 -0.11 -3.74 -8.86
C LYS A 47 -1.10 -4.50 -9.72
N PHE A 48 -2.24 -3.87 -9.97
CA PHE A 48 -3.28 -4.39 -10.85
C PHE A 48 -3.14 -3.73 -12.23
N THR A 49 -3.41 -4.50 -13.27
CA THR A 49 -3.64 -3.99 -14.61
C THR A 49 -5.07 -4.35 -15.00
N ILE A 50 -5.91 -3.36 -15.27
CA ILE A 50 -7.35 -3.56 -15.52
C ILE A 50 -7.81 -2.75 -16.72
N LYS A 51 -8.75 -3.28 -17.51
CA LYS A 51 -9.42 -2.56 -18.60
C LYS A 51 -10.74 -2.01 -18.09
N GLU A 52 -10.91 -0.69 -18.12
CA GLU A 52 -12.14 -0.04 -17.69
C GLU A 52 -12.50 1.18 -18.52
N LYS A 53 -13.66 1.79 -18.24
CA LYS A 53 -14.11 2.99 -18.96
C LYS A 53 -13.30 4.24 -18.61
N ASP A 54 -12.98 4.43 -17.34
CA ASP A 54 -12.22 5.56 -16.82
C ASP A 54 -11.49 5.20 -15.51
N LYS A 55 -10.61 6.11 -15.05
CA LYS A 55 -9.81 5.92 -13.83
C LYS A 55 -10.65 5.75 -12.57
N LYS A 56 -11.79 6.43 -12.47
CA LYS A 56 -12.66 6.38 -11.28
C LYS A 56 -13.31 5.00 -11.16
N ILE A 57 -13.79 4.46 -12.27
CA ILE A 57 -14.34 3.10 -12.31
C ILE A 57 -13.24 2.07 -12.04
N ALA A 58 -12.04 2.22 -12.62
CA ALA A 58 -10.90 1.35 -12.33
C ALA A 58 -10.54 1.35 -10.83
N GLN A 59 -10.49 2.54 -10.19
CA GLN A 59 -10.26 2.68 -8.76
C GLN A 59 -11.33 1.95 -7.94
N SER A 60 -12.61 2.25 -8.19
CA SER A 60 -13.72 1.64 -7.46
C SER A 60 -13.75 0.12 -7.62
N LYS A 61 -13.45 -0.40 -8.82
CA LYS A 61 -13.43 -1.84 -9.07
C LYS A 61 -12.32 -2.55 -8.31
N VAL A 62 -11.11 -1.98 -8.29
CA VAL A 62 -9.99 -2.56 -7.52
C VAL A 62 -10.24 -2.44 -6.01
N GLN A 63 -10.86 -1.34 -5.56
CA GLN A 63 -11.27 -1.18 -4.16
C GLN A 63 -12.28 -2.24 -3.72
N GLU A 64 -13.30 -2.49 -4.55
CA GLU A 64 -14.32 -3.54 -4.34
C GLU A 64 -13.65 -4.91 -4.24
N ILE A 65 -12.79 -5.27 -5.20
CA ILE A 65 -12.03 -6.54 -5.20
C ILE A 65 -11.25 -6.71 -3.88
N CYS A 66 -10.54 -5.66 -3.45
CA CYS A 66 -9.74 -5.72 -2.22
C CYS A 66 -10.60 -5.95 -0.97
N ALA A 67 -11.79 -5.35 -0.92
CA ALA A 67 -12.72 -5.49 0.20
C ALA A 67 -13.44 -6.84 0.20
N GLU A 68 -14.01 -7.25 -0.94
CA GLU A 68 -14.78 -8.49 -1.07
C GLU A 68 -13.92 -9.73 -0.81
N LEU A 69 -12.72 -9.76 -1.40
CA LEU A 69 -11.81 -10.88 -1.26
C LEU A 69 -10.94 -10.82 0.02
N ARG A 70 -11.19 -9.84 0.90
CA ARG A 70 -10.46 -9.64 2.15
C ARG A 70 -8.94 -9.61 1.96
N ILE A 71 -8.48 -8.90 0.92
CA ILE A 71 -7.05 -8.75 0.58
C ILE A 71 -6.28 -8.03 1.70
N TYR A 72 -6.99 -7.22 2.50
CA TYR A 72 -6.49 -6.62 3.72
C TYR A 72 -7.50 -6.82 4.86
N ASN A 73 -7.02 -6.70 6.10
CA ASN A 73 -7.89 -6.70 7.27
C ASN A 73 -8.26 -5.26 7.66
N PRO A 74 -9.52 -4.82 7.48
CA PRO A 74 -9.92 -3.44 7.75
C PRO A 74 -9.86 -3.06 9.23
N MET A 75 -9.73 -4.02 10.15
CA MET A 75 -9.56 -3.71 11.58
C MET A 75 -8.17 -3.14 11.86
N VAL A 76 -7.14 -3.67 11.21
CA VAL A 76 -5.73 -3.36 11.51
C VAL A 76 -4.97 -2.67 10.39
N SER A 77 -5.53 -2.63 9.18
CA SER A 77 -4.86 -2.06 8.00
C SER A 77 -5.64 -0.90 7.38
N ILE A 78 -4.90 -0.04 6.68
CA ILE A 78 -5.34 1.09 5.85
C ILE A 78 -4.91 0.79 4.42
N VAL A 79 -5.74 1.20 3.45
CA VAL A 79 -5.47 1.04 2.03
C VAL A 79 -5.48 2.39 1.33
N THR A 80 -4.46 2.63 0.52
CA THR A 80 -4.35 3.76 -0.41
C THR A 80 -4.36 3.21 -1.84
N ILE A 81 -5.11 3.85 -2.74
CA ILE A 81 -5.27 3.39 -4.13
C ILE A 81 -4.93 4.54 -5.08
N ASP A 82 -3.97 4.30 -5.96
CA ASP A 82 -3.54 5.24 -7.00
C ASP A 82 -3.79 4.64 -8.38
N VAL A 83 -4.29 5.44 -9.32
CA VAL A 83 -4.62 5.00 -10.68
C VAL A 83 -3.82 5.78 -11.72
N PHE A 84 -3.17 5.04 -12.62
CA PHE A 84 -2.31 5.54 -13.68
C PHE A 84 -2.84 5.08 -15.04
N ASP A 85 -2.60 5.89 -16.07
CA ASP A 85 -2.74 5.42 -17.45
C ASP A 85 -1.66 4.35 -17.70
N ALA A 86 -2.01 3.30 -18.45
CA ALA A 86 -1.12 2.17 -18.70
C ALA A 86 -0.15 2.39 -19.86
#